data_AF-F9FY66-F1
#
_entry.id   AF-F9FY66-F1
#
_cell.length_a   1.000
_cell.length_b   1.000
_cell.length_c   1.000
_cell.angle_alpha   90.00
_cell.angle_beta   90.00
_cell.angle_gamma   90.00
#
_symmetry.space_group_name_H-M   'P 1'
#
loop_
_entity.id
_entity.type
_entity.pdbx_description
1 polymer ?
#
loop_
_entity_poly.entity_id
_entity_poly.type
_entity_poly.pdbx_seq_one_letter_code
_entity_poly.pdbx_strand_id
1 'polypeptide(L)'
;MTIRKSLRLKEVTLEDVPVLTEVWFAAFTDPGIRRIWPDTPAVRNWWTEGNRHDLIHKPFQRYVKVVDPDSKDVNGRPRVAAFAKWDTSMPRERGRRYPPWTEDQPGQVCDEFIAKEEAERLRVMGDQKHYCKGPLGPCTPDLLTAIHLDLDTLVTHPDYQRCGAGSMLMKFGCDLADKDGVAAYVDASKSGAGLYKRFGFVDESLPGSGDVASMARR
;
A
#
# COMPACT_ATOMS: atom_id res chain seq x y z
N MET A 1 -29.31 2.69 -13.32
CA MET A 1 -28.92 3.66 -12.26
C MET A 1 -28.01 2.94 -11.28
N THR A 2 -26.72 3.25 -11.27
CA THR A 2 -25.79 2.70 -10.27
C THR A 2 -26.04 3.45 -8.96
N ILE A 3 -26.54 2.76 -7.94
CA ILE A 3 -26.71 3.36 -6.60
C ILE A 3 -25.33 3.82 -6.13
N ARG A 4 -25.19 5.11 -5.86
CA ARG A 4 -23.95 5.69 -5.34
C ARG A 4 -23.78 5.23 -3.90
N LYS A 5 -22.85 4.29 -3.67
CA LYS A 5 -22.51 3.81 -2.32
C LYS A 5 -22.02 4.95 -1.43
N SER A 6 -22.51 5.03 -0.19
CA SER A 6 -22.16 6.07 0.78
C SER A 6 -20.85 5.74 1.52
N LEU A 7 -19.78 5.48 0.77
CA LEU A 7 -18.50 5.02 1.31
C LEU A 7 -17.90 6.05 2.30
N ARG A 8 -17.20 5.55 3.33
CA ARG A 8 -16.54 6.37 4.36
C ARG A 8 -15.12 5.88 4.64
N LEU A 9 -14.16 6.81 4.65
CA LEU A 9 -12.78 6.54 5.08
C LEU A 9 -12.74 6.47 6.62
N LYS A 10 -12.00 5.50 7.17
CA LYS A 10 -11.74 5.35 8.60
C LYS A 10 -10.32 4.85 8.81
N GLU A 11 -9.77 5.04 10.00
CA GLU A 11 -8.58 4.31 10.44
C GLU A 11 -8.93 2.83 10.69
N VAL A 12 -7.94 1.97 10.49
CA VAL A 12 -8.01 0.54 10.81
C VAL A 12 -7.79 0.36 12.31
N THR A 13 -8.53 -0.56 12.92
CA THR A 13 -8.34 -1.01 14.30
C THR A 13 -7.98 -2.50 14.34
N LEU A 14 -7.56 -2.99 15.51
CA LEU A 14 -7.22 -4.41 15.70
C LEU A 14 -8.38 -5.37 15.41
N GLU A 15 -9.63 -4.91 15.55
CA GLU A 15 -10.82 -5.71 15.25
C GLU A 15 -11.04 -5.93 13.74
N ASP A 16 -10.43 -5.10 12.90
CA ASP A 16 -10.55 -5.22 11.44
C ASP A 16 -9.58 -6.22 10.84
N VAL A 17 -8.48 -6.54 11.55
CA VAL A 17 -7.35 -7.30 11.01
C VAL A 17 -7.77 -8.58 10.28
N PRO A 18 -8.67 -9.44 10.83
CA PRO A 18 -9.12 -10.63 10.11
C PRO A 18 -9.79 -10.29 8.77
N VAL A 19 -10.56 -9.20 8.70
CA VAL A 19 -11.26 -8.78 7.48
C VAL A 19 -10.29 -8.22 6.44
N LEU A 20 -9.18 -7.60 6.84
CA LEU A 20 -8.18 -7.11 5.88
C LEU A 20 -7.60 -8.26 5.05
N THR A 21 -7.27 -9.38 5.71
CA THR A 21 -6.79 -10.59 5.04
C THR A 21 -7.83 -11.09 4.03
N GLU A 22 -9.11 -11.17 4.42
CA GLU A 22 -10.18 -11.60 3.51
C GLU A 22 -10.32 -10.68 2.30
N VAL A 23 -10.25 -9.36 2.49
CA VAL A 23 -10.31 -8.38 1.39
C VAL A 23 -9.09 -8.52 0.47
N TRP A 24 -7.90 -8.76 1.03
CA TRP A 24 -6.68 -8.97 0.26
C TRP A 24 -6.82 -10.17 -0.67
N PHE A 25 -7.20 -11.31 -0.11
CA PHE A 25 -7.37 -12.56 -0.84
C PHE A 25 -8.55 -12.51 -1.82
N ALA A 26 -9.63 -11.79 -1.51
CA ALA A 26 -10.72 -11.60 -2.46
C ALA A 26 -10.31 -10.79 -3.71
N ALA A 27 -9.39 -9.84 -3.56
CA ALA A 27 -9.03 -8.91 -4.63
C ALA A 27 -7.82 -9.36 -5.46
N PHE A 28 -6.80 -9.94 -4.81
CA PHE A 28 -5.60 -10.42 -5.50
C PHE A 28 -5.79 -11.88 -5.87
N THR A 29 -6.27 -12.16 -7.08
CA THR A 29 -6.44 -13.54 -7.61
C THR A 29 -5.47 -13.86 -8.75
N ASP A 30 -4.55 -12.94 -9.08
CA ASP A 30 -3.58 -13.11 -10.14
C ASP A 30 -2.61 -14.27 -9.86
N PRO A 31 -2.34 -15.18 -10.83
CA PRO A 31 -1.47 -16.33 -10.61
C PRO A 31 -0.04 -15.96 -10.18
N GLY A 32 0.51 -14.83 -10.64
CA GLY A 32 1.84 -14.36 -10.25
C GLY A 32 1.88 -13.99 -8.77
N ILE A 33 0.90 -13.23 -8.30
CA ILE A 33 0.75 -12.88 -6.88
C ILE A 33 0.45 -14.13 -6.04
N ARG A 34 -0.38 -15.05 -6.54
CA ARG A 34 -0.70 -16.31 -5.83
C ARG A 34 0.44 -17.30 -5.77
N ARG A 35 1.44 -17.17 -6.65
CA ARG A 35 2.68 -17.92 -6.53
C ARG A 35 3.51 -17.45 -5.33
N ILE A 36 3.53 -16.15 -5.03
CA ILE A 36 4.28 -15.56 -3.92
C ILE A 36 3.52 -15.74 -2.60
N TRP A 37 2.21 -15.46 -2.63
CA TRP A 37 1.31 -15.57 -1.48
C TRP A 37 0.11 -16.47 -1.83
N PRO A 38 0.27 -17.81 -1.70
CA PRO A 38 -0.79 -18.75 -2.02
C PRO A 38 -1.98 -18.69 -1.05
N ASP A 39 -3.15 -19.15 -1.51
CA ASP A 39 -4.39 -19.17 -0.70
C ASP A 39 -4.43 -20.33 0.29
N THR A 40 -3.53 -20.34 1.27
CA THR A 40 -3.54 -21.38 2.29
C THR A 40 -3.92 -20.80 3.65
N PRO A 41 -4.44 -21.63 4.58
CA PRO A 41 -4.69 -21.20 5.95
C PRO A 41 -3.43 -20.63 6.62
N ALA A 42 -2.24 -21.19 6.34
CA ALA A 42 -0.99 -20.71 6.92
C ALA A 42 -0.65 -19.30 6.42
N VAL A 43 -0.76 -19.04 5.12
CA VAL A 43 -0.47 -17.71 4.54
C VAL A 43 -1.53 -16.67 4.93
N ARG A 44 -2.80 -17.06 5.06
CA ARG A 44 -3.85 -16.19 5.61
C ARG A 44 -3.56 -15.80 7.06
N ASN A 45 -3.17 -16.77 7.88
CA ASN A 45 -2.78 -16.49 9.27
C ASN A 45 -1.54 -15.60 9.32
N TRP A 46 -0.56 -15.83 8.45
CA TRP A 46 0.64 -15.00 8.32
C TRP A 46 0.31 -13.54 7.98
N TRP A 47 -0.58 -13.29 7.03
CA TRP A 47 -1.05 -11.93 6.70
C TRP A 47 -1.78 -11.28 7.87
N THR A 48 -2.61 -12.05 8.57
CA THR A 48 -3.38 -11.58 9.73
C THR A 48 -2.44 -11.15 10.85
N GLU A 49 -1.49 -12.00 11.23
CA GLU A 49 -0.56 -11.71 12.32
C GLU A 49 0.50 -10.67 11.93
N GLY A 50 0.92 -10.61 10.66
CA GLY A 50 1.78 -9.54 10.15
C GLY A 50 1.11 -8.16 10.27
N ASN A 51 -0.13 -8.03 9.81
CA ASN A 51 -0.89 -6.79 9.95
C ASN A 51 -1.19 -6.44 11.41
N ARG A 52 -1.48 -7.44 12.26
CA ARG A 52 -1.66 -7.22 13.71
C ARG A 52 -0.38 -6.66 14.34
N HIS A 53 0.76 -7.31 14.08
CA HIS A 53 2.05 -6.90 14.60
C HIS A 53 2.38 -5.47 14.16
N ASP A 54 2.22 -5.18 12.87
CA ASP A 54 2.50 -3.85 12.32
C ASP A 54 1.61 -2.76 12.94
N LEU A 55 0.31 -3.00 13.12
CA LEU A 55 -0.59 -2.07 13.82
C LEU A 55 -0.18 -1.78 15.27
N ILE A 56 0.40 -2.76 15.98
CA ILE A 56 0.80 -2.60 17.39
C ILE A 56 2.18 -1.96 17.49
N HIS A 57 3.11 -2.32 16.61
CA HIS A 57 4.54 -2.06 16.80
C HIS A 57 5.15 -1.08 15.79
N LYS A 58 4.46 -0.74 14.70
CA LYS A 58 4.96 0.15 13.65
C LYS A 58 4.05 1.38 13.49
N PRO A 59 4.15 2.38 14.39
CA PRO A 59 3.29 3.57 14.36
C PRO A 59 3.49 4.44 13.10
N PHE A 60 4.59 4.26 12.39
CA PHE A 60 4.87 4.90 11.09
C PHE A 60 4.08 4.25 9.93
N GLN A 61 3.44 3.10 10.14
CA GLN A 61 2.57 2.48 9.14
C GLN A 61 1.13 2.94 9.36
N ARG A 62 0.65 3.77 8.44
CA ARG A 62 -0.70 4.33 8.45
C ARG A 62 -1.64 3.40 7.69
N TYR A 63 -2.42 2.64 8.46
CA TYR A 63 -3.49 1.80 7.93
C TYR A 63 -4.81 2.56 7.90
N VAL A 64 -5.41 2.64 6.71
CA VAL A 64 -6.74 3.24 6.50
C VAL A 64 -7.63 2.30 5.72
N LYS A 65 -8.92 2.33 6.01
CA LYS A 65 -9.95 1.52 5.36
C LYS A 65 -11.09 2.38 4.84
N VAL A 66 -11.78 1.87 3.83
CA VAL A 66 -13.05 2.40 3.36
C VAL A 66 -14.14 1.41 3.74
N VAL A 67 -15.20 1.90 4.38
CA VAL A 67 -16.37 1.10 4.77
C VAL A 67 -17.61 1.52 4.01
N ASP A 68 -18.49 0.56 3.71
CA ASP A 68 -19.86 0.79 3.27
C ASP A 68 -20.80 0.68 4.49
N PRO A 69 -21.34 1.80 5.01
CA PRO A 69 -22.25 1.76 6.16
C PRO A 69 -23.59 1.10 5.82
N ASP A 70 -23.97 1.08 4.54
CA ASP A 70 -25.27 0.60 4.04
C ASP A 70 -25.26 -0.93 3.85
N SER A 71 -24.09 -1.57 3.91
CA SER A 71 -23.93 -3.02 3.84
C SER A 71 -23.30 -3.56 5.12
N LYS A 72 -23.80 -4.68 5.63
CA LYS A 72 -23.30 -5.32 6.86
C LYS A 72 -22.54 -6.61 6.57
N ASP A 73 -21.50 -6.87 7.36
CA ASP A 73 -20.83 -8.17 7.42
C ASP A 73 -21.67 -9.18 8.22
N VAL A 74 -21.17 -10.42 8.31
CA VAL A 74 -21.83 -11.51 9.06
C VAL A 74 -22.04 -11.19 10.55
N ASN A 75 -21.30 -10.21 11.09
CA ASN A 75 -21.37 -9.76 12.48
C ASN A 75 -22.18 -8.46 12.62
N GLY A 76 -22.88 -8.01 11.57
CA GLY A 76 -23.69 -6.79 11.60
C GLY A 76 -22.90 -5.47 11.50
N ARG A 77 -21.58 -5.51 11.28
CA ARG A 77 -20.71 -4.33 11.18
C ARG A 77 -20.67 -3.81 9.73
N PRO A 78 -20.44 -2.51 9.50
CA PRO A 78 -20.23 -1.98 8.14
C PRO A 78 -19.18 -2.78 7.36
N ARG A 79 -19.49 -3.23 6.14
CA ARG A 79 -18.55 -3.99 5.32
C ARG A 79 -17.33 -3.13 4.97
N VAL A 80 -16.14 -3.72 5.10
CA VAL A 80 -14.89 -3.13 4.59
C VAL A 80 -14.86 -3.31 3.07
N ALA A 81 -14.84 -2.19 2.35
CA ALA A 81 -14.83 -2.15 0.89
C ALA A 81 -13.39 -2.20 0.34
N ALA A 82 -12.45 -1.58 1.05
CA ALA A 82 -11.06 -1.43 0.64
C ALA A 82 -10.18 -1.07 1.84
N PHE A 83 -8.88 -1.30 1.75
CA PHE A 83 -7.91 -0.74 2.70
C PHE A 83 -6.58 -0.42 2.03
N ALA A 84 -5.80 0.43 2.67
CA ALA A 84 -4.42 0.72 2.29
C ALA A 84 -3.50 0.79 3.52
N LYS A 85 -2.23 0.48 3.28
CA LYS A 85 -1.12 0.58 4.22
C LYS A 85 -0.07 1.50 3.61
N TRP A 86 0.14 2.64 4.25
CA TRP A 86 1.17 3.62 3.87
C TRP A 86 2.31 3.60 4.89
N ASP A 87 3.55 3.54 4.44
CA ASP A 87 4.73 3.61 5.29
C ASP A 87 5.33 5.03 5.25
N THR A 88 5.44 5.67 6.40
CA THR A 88 6.02 7.03 6.54
C THR A 88 7.49 7.00 6.97
N SER A 89 8.10 5.82 7.09
CA SER A 89 9.47 5.63 7.55
C SER A 89 10.40 5.26 6.40
N MET A 90 11.67 5.63 6.52
CA MET A 90 12.68 5.23 5.56
C MET A 90 12.93 3.72 5.63
N PRO A 91 13.28 3.04 4.52
CA PRO A 91 13.55 1.60 4.50
C PRO A 91 14.54 1.13 5.59
N ARG A 92 15.58 1.93 5.86
CA ARG A 92 16.58 1.65 6.90
C ARG A 92 16.01 1.71 8.33
N GLU A 93 14.97 2.51 8.56
CA GLU A 93 14.36 2.76 9.86
C GLU A 93 13.15 1.84 10.14
N ARG A 94 12.44 1.36 9.09
CA ARG A 94 11.21 0.55 9.24
C ARG A 94 11.43 -0.92 9.63
N GLY A 95 12.67 -1.42 9.53
CA GLY A 95 12.97 -2.83 9.73
C GLY A 95 12.43 -3.73 8.60
N ARG A 96 12.20 -5.02 8.87
CA ARG A 96 11.65 -5.94 7.85
C ARG A 96 10.23 -5.52 7.46
N ARG A 97 9.99 -5.44 6.14
CA ARG A 97 8.67 -5.16 5.55
C ARG A 97 7.66 -6.26 5.91
N TYR A 98 8.09 -7.51 5.84
CA TYR A 98 7.27 -8.69 6.09
C TYR A 98 7.83 -9.59 7.20
N PRO A 99 6.96 -10.31 7.94
CA PRO A 99 7.40 -11.34 8.88
C PRO A 99 8.07 -12.52 8.16
N PRO A 100 8.79 -13.40 8.88
CA PRO A 100 9.39 -14.61 8.30
C PRO A 100 8.35 -15.44 7.53
N TRP A 101 8.74 -15.98 6.38
CA TRP A 101 7.86 -16.76 5.51
C TRP A 101 7.41 -18.07 6.16
N THR A 102 6.20 -18.52 5.81
CA THR A 102 5.73 -19.88 6.16
C THR A 102 6.27 -20.91 5.17
N GLU A 103 6.18 -22.21 5.52
CA GLU A 103 6.53 -23.32 4.60
C GLU A 103 5.69 -23.34 3.32
N ASP A 104 4.47 -22.80 3.37
CA ASP A 104 3.56 -22.71 2.22
C ASP A 104 3.98 -21.64 1.20
N GLN A 105 4.96 -20.79 1.53
CA GLN A 105 5.45 -19.74 0.65
C GLN A 105 6.80 -20.12 0.06
N PRO A 106 7.04 -19.87 -1.24
CA PRO A 106 8.35 -20.10 -1.83
C PRO A 106 9.32 -19.02 -1.37
N GLY A 107 9.98 -19.23 -0.22
CA GLY A 107 10.79 -18.21 0.47
C GLY A 107 11.81 -17.51 -0.42
N GLN A 108 12.56 -18.27 -1.24
CA GLN A 108 13.52 -17.69 -2.19
C GLN A 108 12.85 -16.76 -3.21
N VAL A 109 11.71 -17.17 -3.77
CA VAL A 109 10.96 -16.36 -4.74
C VAL A 109 10.39 -15.10 -4.07
N CYS A 110 9.95 -15.22 -2.82
CA CYS A 110 9.50 -14.07 -2.03
C CYS A 110 10.64 -13.08 -1.79
N ASP A 111 11.81 -13.57 -1.37
CA ASP A 111 12.98 -12.73 -1.12
C ASP A 111 13.47 -12.03 -2.40
N GLU A 112 13.52 -12.75 -3.53
CA GLU A 112 13.90 -12.18 -4.84
C GLU A 112 12.91 -11.10 -5.29
N PHE A 113 11.60 -11.34 -5.09
CA PHE A 113 10.57 -10.37 -5.42
C PHE A 113 10.70 -9.09 -4.58
N ILE A 114 10.84 -9.22 -3.26
CA ILE A 114 10.98 -8.07 -2.36
C ILE A 114 12.30 -7.34 -2.58
N ALA A 115 13.40 -8.06 -2.81
CA ALA A 115 14.69 -7.43 -3.12
C ALA A 115 14.61 -6.58 -4.39
N LYS A 116 13.86 -7.03 -5.40
CA LYS A 116 13.62 -6.28 -6.62
C LYS A 116 12.81 -5.00 -6.37
N GLU A 117 11.71 -5.08 -5.60
CA GLU A 117 10.91 -3.90 -5.23
C GLU A 117 11.74 -2.88 -4.45
N GLU A 118 12.52 -3.32 -3.46
CA GLU A 118 13.39 -2.43 -2.67
C GLU A 118 14.49 -1.79 -3.54
N ALA A 119 15.05 -2.52 -4.50
CA ALA A 119 16.05 -1.99 -5.44
C ALA A 119 15.46 -0.93 -6.39
N GLU A 120 14.25 -1.16 -6.90
CA GLU A 120 13.55 -0.18 -7.74
C GLU A 120 13.15 1.07 -6.95
N ARG A 121 12.63 0.89 -5.73
CA ARG A 121 12.35 2.00 -4.81
C ARG A 121 13.61 2.81 -4.52
N LEU A 122 14.73 2.15 -4.24
CA LEU A 122 16.02 2.80 -4.02
C LEU A 122 16.50 3.55 -5.26
N ARG A 123 16.35 2.96 -6.46
CA ARG A 123 16.75 3.59 -7.72
C ARG A 123 15.94 4.84 -8.02
N VAL A 124 14.62 4.79 -7.82
CA VAL A 124 13.69 5.88 -8.19
C VAL A 124 13.70 7.01 -7.14
N MET A 125 13.78 6.64 -5.86
CA MET A 125 13.61 7.59 -4.75
C MET A 125 14.92 7.97 -4.05
N GLY A 126 15.97 7.15 -4.16
CA GLY A 126 17.22 7.35 -3.43
C GLY A 126 17.15 6.96 -1.94
N ASP A 127 18.23 7.24 -1.20
CA ASP A 127 18.45 6.76 0.19
C ASP A 127 18.85 7.86 1.18
N GLN A 128 18.83 9.12 0.76
CA GLN A 128 19.18 10.22 1.65
C GLN A 128 17.97 10.62 2.51
N LYS A 129 18.17 11.40 3.58
CA LYS A 129 17.08 12.00 4.36
C LYS A 129 17.11 13.51 4.15
N HIS A 130 16.32 14.04 3.22
CA HIS A 130 16.26 15.49 3.00
C HIS A 130 15.16 16.08 3.86
N TYR A 131 15.55 16.85 4.88
CA TYR A 131 14.64 17.62 5.71
C TYR A 131 14.04 18.77 4.90
N CYS A 132 12.82 18.62 4.39
CA CYS A 132 12.10 19.72 3.78
C CYS A 132 11.16 20.42 4.77
N LYS A 133 11.63 20.89 5.93
CA LYS A 133 10.94 21.95 6.72
C LYS A 133 11.93 22.79 7.54
N GLY A 134 12.20 24.00 7.06
CA GLY A 134 12.69 25.14 7.85
C GLY A 134 12.11 26.45 7.30
N PRO A 135 11.92 27.52 8.09
CA PRO A 135 11.20 28.74 7.70
C PRO A 135 12.00 29.67 6.76
N LEU A 136 13.19 29.26 6.33
CA LEU A 136 14.20 30.14 5.73
C LEU A 136 14.75 29.52 4.43
N GLY A 137 14.19 29.93 3.30
CA GLY A 137 14.90 29.95 2.01
C GLY A 137 14.61 28.81 1.03
N PRO A 138 14.83 29.06 -0.29
CA PRO A 138 14.39 28.18 -1.35
C PRO A 138 15.26 26.93 -1.43
N CYS A 139 14.57 25.83 -1.29
CA CYS A 139 14.92 24.52 -1.78
C CYS A 139 15.41 24.56 -3.25
N THR A 140 16.70 24.36 -3.51
CA THR A 140 17.25 24.25 -4.87
C THR A 140 16.63 23.05 -5.60
N PRO A 141 16.13 23.18 -6.83
CA PRO A 141 15.32 22.14 -7.49
C PRO A 141 15.99 20.77 -7.67
N ASP A 142 17.32 20.70 -7.59
CA ASP A 142 18.07 19.59 -8.16
C ASP A 142 18.39 18.44 -7.18
N LEU A 143 17.92 18.45 -5.92
CA LEU A 143 18.30 17.40 -4.94
C LEU A 143 17.34 17.21 -3.74
N LEU A 144 16.01 17.29 -3.90
CA LEU A 144 15.13 17.61 -2.76
C LEU A 144 13.97 16.72 -2.38
N THR A 145 14.00 15.43 -2.70
CA THR A 145 13.05 14.50 -2.07
C THR A 145 13.81 13.31 -1.57
N ALA A 146 14.06 13.28 -0.27
CA ALA A 146 14.56 12.08 0.38
C ALA A 146 13.86 11.84 1.73
N ILE A 147 12.61 12.26 1.84
CA ILE A 147 11.64 11.60 2.71
C ILE A 147 10.53 11.16 1.76
N HIS A 148 10.05 9.94 1.91
CA HIS A 148 9.05 9.36 1.02
C HIS A 148 7.96 8.65 1.79
N LEU A 149 6.76 8.72 1.26
CA LEU A 149 5.62 7.92 1.68
C LEU A 149 5.49 6.72 0.73
N ASP A 150 5.77 5.51 1.22
CA ASP A 150 5.67 4.30 0.40
C ASP A 150 4.26 3.70 0.55
N LEU A 151 3.58 3.41 -0.55
CA LEU A 151 2.34 2.64 -0.55
C LEU A 151 2.67 1.15 -0.59
N ASP A 152 2.60 0.49 0.56
CA ASP A 152 2.89 -0.94 0.68
C ASP A 152 1.74 -1.81 0.13
N THR A 153 0.50 -1.45 0.48
CA THR A 153 -0.68 -2.20 0.03
C THR A 153 -1.82 -1.23 -0.26
N LEU A 154 -2.49 -1.39 -1.40
CA LEU A 154 -3.81 -0.81 -1.67
C LEU A 154 -4.68 -1.87 -2.32
N VAL A 155 -5.82 -2.14 -1.70
CA VAL A 155 -6.70 -3.20 -2.16
C VAL A 155 -8.15 -2.81 -2.04
N THR A 156 -8.94 -3.17 -3.05
CA THR A 156 -10.40 -2.95 -3.09
C THR A 156 -11.08 -4.27 -3.38
N HIS A 157 -12.01 -4.66 -2.51
CA HIS A 157 -12.83 -5.86 -2.67
C HIS A 157 -13.58 -5.80 -4.02
N PRO A 158 -13.70 -6.92 -4.76
CA PRO A 158 -14.35 -6.97 -6.08
C PRO A 158 -15.71 -6.25 -6.16
N ASP A 159 -16.62 -6.51 -5.20
CA ASP A 159 -17.94 -5.84 -5.08
C ASP A 159 -17.92 -4.29 -5.02
N TYR A 160 -16.76 -3.70 -4.74
CA TYR A 160 -16.56 -2.27 -4.50
C TYR A 160 -15.60 -1.62 -5.48
N GLN A 161 -15.11 -2.37 -6.46
CA GLN A 161 -14.28 -1.82 -7.52
C GLN A 161 -15.06 -0.79 -8.33
N ARG A 162 -14.35 0.23 -8.81
CA ARG A 162 -14.93 1.35 -9.59
C ARG A 162 -16.01 2.16 -8.83
N CYS A 163 -16.14 1.98 -7.51
CA CYS A 163 -17.02 2.80 -6.65
C CYS A 163 -16.31 3.97 -5.95
N GLY A 164 -15.04 4.22 -6.27
CA GLY A 164 -14.25 5.32 -5.68
C GLY A 164 -13.50 4.97 -4.39
N ALA A 165 -13.62 3.74 -3.87
CA ALA A 165 -12.93 3.31 -2.65
C ALA A 165 -11.40 3.48 -2.73
N GLY A 166 -10.76 2.96 -3.80
CA GLY A 166 -9.33 3.14 -4.02
C GLY A 166 -8.91 4.61 -4.14
N SER A 167 -9.74 5.47 -4.75
CA SER A 167 -9.46 6.91 -4.83
C SER A 167 -9.49 7.59 -3.45
N MET A 168 -10.36 7.17 -2.54
CA MET A 168 -10.38 7.71 -1.17
C MET A 168 -9.10 7.35 -0.40
N LEU A 169 -8.60 6.12 -0.58
CA LEU A 169 -7.35 5.65 0.02
C LEU A 169 -6.12 6.38 -0.55
N MET A 170 -6.09 6.59 -1.87
CA MET A 170 -5.03 7.38 -2.51
C MET A 170 -5.02 8.83 -2.03
N LYS A 171 -6.20 9.46 -1.97
CA LYS A 171 -6.31 10.84 -1.51
C LYS A 171 -5.73 10.99 -0.11
N PHE A 172 -6.01 10.07 0.81
CA PHE A 172 -5.44 10.09 2.16
C PHE A 172 -3.91 10.13 2.16
N GLY A 173 -3.26 9.22 1.42
CA GLY A 173 -1.81 9.16 1.36
C GLY A 173 -1.19 10.37 0.66
N CYS A 174 -1.76 10.81 -0.47
CA CYS A 174 -1.27 12.00 -1.17
C CYS A 174 -1.43 13.28 -0.35
N ASP A 175 -2.57 13.47 0.34
CA ASP A 175 -2.77 14.61 1.23
C ASP A 175 -1.74 14.60 2.38
N LEU A 176 -1.40 13.41 2.90
CA LEU A 176 -0.36 13.25 3.92
C LEU A 176 1.02 13.62 3.38
N ALA A 177 1.37 13.12 2.19
CA ALA A 177 2.62 13.44 1.52
C ALA A 177 2.77 14.94 1.23
N ASP A 178 1.71 15.58 0.71
CA ASP A 178 1.66 17.02 0.45
C ASP A 178 1.80 17.84 1.73
N LYS A 179 1.12 17.44 2.80
CA LYS A 179 1.22 18.10 4.12
C LYS A 179 2.65 18.05 4.67
N ASP A 180 3.35 16.95 4.47
CA ASP A 180 4.69 16.74 4.99
C ASP A 180 5.77 17.26 4.03
N GLY A 181 5.41 17.60 2.79
CA GLY A 181 6.33 18.10 1.77
C GLY A 181 7.25 17.00 1.23
N VAL A 182 6.72 15.79 1.09
CA VAL A 182 7.47 14.57 0.75
C VAL A 182 6.91 13.94 -0.51
N ALA A 183 7.77 13.25 -1.26
CA ALA A 183 7.33 12.47 -2.43
C ALA A 183 6.67 11.16 -2.01
N ALA A 184 5.94 10.51 -2.91
CA ALA A 184 5.32 9.20 -2.68
C ALA A 184 5.76 8.18 -3.74
N TYR A 185 5.87 6.91 -3.34
CA TYR A 185 6.29 5.80 -4.20
C TYR A 185 5.31 4.62 -4.10
N VAL A 186 5.15 3.88 -5.19
CA VAL A 186 4.37 2.64 -5.22
C VAL A 186 4.91 1.68 -6.29
N ASP A 187 4.98 0.40 -5.93
CA ASP A 187 5.13 -0.72 -6.87
C ASP A 187 3.75 -1.08 -7.42
N ALA A 188 3.45 -0.61 -8.63
CA ALA A 188 2.12 -0.65 -9.21
C ALA A 188 1.89 -1.90 -10.07
N SER A 189 0.86 -2.68 -9.73
CA SER A 189 0.33 -3.67 -10.67
C SER A 189 -0.22 -2.99 -11.92
N LYS A 190 -0.27 -3.73 -13.05
CA LYS A 190 -0.90 -3.24 -14.30
C LYS A 190 -2.33 -2.72 -14.09
N SER A 191 -3.10 -3.38 -13.23
CA SER A 191 -4.48 -2.98 -12.92
C SER A 191 -4.55 -1.74 -12.02
N GLY A 192 -3.55 -1.52 -11.16
CA GLY A 192 -3.45 -0.37 -10.25
C GLY A 192 -2.87 0.90 -10.91
N ALA A 193 -1.96 0.76 -11.88
CA ALA A 193 -1.23 1.88 -12.47
C ALA A 193 -2.12 3.03 -12.97
N GLY A 194 -3.27 2.70 -13.59
CA GLY A 194 -4.22 3.71 -14.05
C GLY A 194 -4.85 4.54 -12.93
N LEU A 195 -4.98 3.99 -11.72
CA LEU A 195 -5.41 4.74 -10.53
C LEU A 195 -4.32 5.72 -10.12
N TYR A 196 -3.09 5.26 -9.96
CA TYR A 196 -1.98 6.09 -9.48
C TYR A 196 -1.67 7.27 -10.41
N LYS A 197 -1.75 7.06 -11.74
CA LYS A 197 -1.60 8.14 -12.73
C LYS A 197 -2.57 9.30 -12.52
N ARG A 198 -3.81 9.02 -12.10
CA ARG A 198 -4.81 10.07 -11.79
C ARG A 198 -4.46 10.91 -10.56
N PHE A 199 -3.59 10.41 -9.70
CA PHE A 199 -3.08 11.11 -8.53
C PHE A 199 -1.71 11.78 -8.77
N GLY A 200 -1.25 11.82 -10.03
CA GLY A 200 0.00 12.48 -10.40
C GLY A 200 1.24 11.59 -10.31
N PHE A 201 1.08 10.28 -10.13
CA PHE A 201 2.21 9.35 -10.19
C PHE A 201 2.66 9.16 -11.65
N VAL A 202 3.96 9.21 -11.86
CA VAL A 202 4.63 8.93 -13.13
C VAL A 202 5.28 7.56 -13.06
N ASP A 203 5.25 6.85 -14.19
CA ASP A 203 5.92 5.55 -14.34
C ASP A 203 7.41 5.77 -14.61
N GLU A 204 8.26 5.28 -13.73
CA GLU A 204 9.73 5.43 -13.74
C GLU A 204 10.42 4.10 -14.05
N SER A 205 9.67 3.07 -14.46
CA SER A 205 10.23 1.75 -14.77
C SER A 205 11.18 1.77 -15.96
N LEU A 206 12.25 0.97 -15.86
CA LEU A 206 13.17 0.73 -16.96
C LEU A 206 12.53 -0.18 -18.03
N PRO A 207 12.99 -0.13 -19.29
CA PRO A 207 12.61 -1.11 -20.29
C PRO A 207 12.88 -2.53 -19.80
N GLY A 208 11.88 -3.42 -19.90
CA GLY A 208 12.03 -4.83 -19.47
C GLY A 208 11.86 -5.09 -17.96
N SER A 209 11.39 -4.11 -17.17
CA SER A 209 11.20 -4.26 -15.72
C SER A 209 10.13 -5.28 -15.30
N GLY A 210 9.40 -5.87 -16.24
CA GLY A 210 8.35 -6.87 -15.99
C GLY A 210 6.98 -6.26 -15.79
N ASP A 211 6.16 -6.88 -14.93
CA ASP A 211 4.72 -6.57 -14.82
C ASP A 211 4.36 -5.60 -13.68
N VAL A 212 5.35 -5.17 -12.90
CA VAL A 212 5.20 -4.20 -11.81
C VAL A 212 5.87 -2.91 -12.24
N ALA A 213 5.12 -1.81 -12.21
CA ALA A 213 5.61 -0.48 -12.57
C ALA A 213 6.07 0.28 -11.33
N SER A 214 7.29 0.79 -11.34
CA SER A 214 7.89 1.60 -10.29
C SER A 214 7.39 3.03 -10.46
N MET A 215 6.41 3.46 -9.66
CA MET A 215 5.73 4.74 -9.87
C MET A 215 6.02 5.73 -8.74
N ALA A 216 6.31 6.98 -9.10
CA ALA A 216 6.62 8.04 -8.14
C ALA A 216 5.80 9.31 -8.37
N ARG A 217 5.49 10.02 -7.29
CA ARG A 217 4.89 11.37 -7.28
C ARG A 217 5.81 12.28 -6.48
N ARG A 218 6.32 13.34 -7.11
CA ARG A 218 7.21 14.33 -6.50
C ARG A 218 6.47 15.64 -6.22
#